data_AF-A0A4Q3V3M2-F1
#
_entry.id   AF-A0A4Q3V3M2-F1
#
_cell.length_a   1.000
_cell.length_b   1.000
_cell.length_c   1.000
_cell.angle_alpha   90.00
_cell.angle_beta   90.00
_cell.angle_gamma   90.00
#
_symmetry.space_group_name_H-M   'P 1'
#
loop_
_entity.id
_entity.type
_entity.pdbx_description
1 polymer ?
#
loop_
_entity_poly.entity_id
_entity_poly.type
_entity_poly.pdbx_seq_one_letter_code
_entity_poly.pdbx_strand_id
1 'polypeptide(L)'
;MSNAQKAGELDNVKFMLNFDMTNDPRGFSTSREELEPLFKSWGSHVQKIDSGFVNMFLAGASLHSDHQPFMLQGIPTGGGAGGRLPNNSGPYYHSDGDVFKLVDEQGLKNTVRYGAMLAYALSNVEAIPVARMTEGQIKKFLEAGGTVVTIGNSTNLAYHLNVPVSNALTEMSGGQERPLPGEKFYIPGSILSVSVDSTQTAAWGMGSKADVYFDASPVFRILPQAVVKREVQPIAWFSSVKPLRSGWAWGQAYLQDGVAAFVANVGAGKLFAFGPEITFRAQTHGTFKLLFNELYKYGN
;
A
#
# COMPACT_ATOMS: atom_id res chain seq x y z
N MET A 1 8.30 -12.08 5.68
CA MET A 1 7.43 -11.68 4.56
C MET A 1 7.81 -12.31 3.23
N SER A 2 8.98 -11.97 2.65
CA SER A 2 9.40 -12.48 1.32
C SER A 2 9.33 -14.00 1.17
N ASN A 3 9.74 -14.76 2.20
CA ASN A 3 9.65 -16.23 2.19
C ASN A 3 8.20 -16.72 2.16
N ALA A 4 7.32 -16.18 3.00
CA ALA A 4 5.90 -16.55 3.02
C ALA A 4 5.21 -16.21 1.69
N GLN A 5 5.58 -15.10 1.04
CA GLN A 5 5.08 -14.77 -0.29
C GLN A 5 5.55 -15.77 -1.36
N LYS A 6 6.84 -16.12 -1.37
CA LYS A 6 7.39 -17.12 -2.30
C LYS A 6 6.79 -18.52 -2.09
N ALA A 7 6.45 -18.86 -0.85
CA ALA A 7 5.85 -20.13 -0.48
C ALA A 7 4.31 -20.18 -0.67
N GLY A 8 3.66 -19.05 -0.96
CA GLY A 8 2.19 -18.98 -1.02
C GLY A 8 1.51 -19.08 0.35
N GLU A 9 2.23 -18.78 1.43
CA GLU A 9 1.81 -18.96 2.82
C GLU A 9 1.41 -17.63 3.50
N LEU A 10 1.17 -16.56 2.73
CA LEU A 10 0.81 -15.26 3.29
C LEU A 10 -0.42 -15.32 4.19
N ASP A 11 -1.39 -16.17 3.85
CA ASP A 11 -2.63 -16.31 4.63
C ASP A 11 -2.39 -16.99 5.99
N ASN A 12 -1.21 -17.59 6.22
CA ASN A 12 -0.79 -18.11 7.52
C ASN A 12 -0.27 -16.99 8.44
N VAL A 13 0.09 -15.82 7.91
CA VAL A 13 0.54 -14.67 8.69
C VAL A 13 -0.68 -13.87 9.15
N LYS A 14 -1.10 -14.07 10.40
CA LYS A 14 -2.34 -13.47 10.94
C LYS A 14 -2.15 -12.06 11.49
N PHE A 15 -0.95 -11.74 11.98
CA PHE A 15 -0.62 -10.45 12.56
C PHE A 15 0.88 -10.21 12.49
N MET A 16 1.30 -8.95 12.33
CA MET A 16 2.71 -8.55 12.44
C MET A 16 2.90 -7.55 13.57
N LEU A 17 3.75 -7.90 14.54
CA LEU A 17 4.15 -6.99 15.61
C LEU A 17 5.39 -6.21 15.20
N ASN A 18 5.36 -4.90 15.40
CA ASN A 18 6.49 -4.00 15.17
C ASN A 18 6.83 -3.24 16.46
N PHE A 19 8.10 -3.21 16.82
CA PHE A 19 8.60 -2.53 18.02
C PHE A 19 9.74 -1.55 17.71
N ASP A 20 9.95 -1.25 16.43
CA ASP A 20 10.83 -0.16 16.01
C ASP A 20 10.39 1.16 16.67
N MET A 21 11.37 1.96 17.11
CA MET A 21 11.19 3.22 17.82
C MET A 21 10.19 3.19 19.01
N THR A 22 10.00 2.02 19.63
CA THR A 22 9.05 1.83 20.73
C THR A 22 9.76 1.81 22.08
N ASN A 23 9.43 2.77 22.96
CA ASN A 23 9.93 2.81 24.34
C ASN A 23 8.80 3.07 25.34
N ASP A 24 8.76 2.28 26.41
CA ASP A 24 7.84 2.45 27.54
C ASP A 24 6.36 2.62 27.14
N PRO A 25 5.78 1.65 26.40
CA PRO A 25 4.42 1.80 25.89
C PRO A 25 3.40 1.87 27.03
N ARG A 26 2.41 2.73 26.84
CA ARG A 26 1.30 3.02 27.77
C ARG A 26 -0.03 2.42 27.31
N GLY A 27 0.02 1.65 26.23
CA GLY A 27 -1.11 1.05 25.56
C GLY A 27 -0.67 0.16 24.42
N PHE A 28 -1.63 -0.25 23.60
CA PHE A 28 -1.40 -1.01 22.37
C PHE A 28 -1.87 -0.24 21.14
N SER A 29 -1.15 -0.42 20.03
CA SER A 29 -1.48 0.16 18.73
C SER A 29 -1.73 -0.93 17.70
N THR A 30 -2.56 -0.62 16.70
CA THR A 30 -2.85 -1.52 15.59
C THR A 30 -3.29 -0.75 14.35
N SER A 31 -3.03 -1.31 13.18
CA SER A 31 -3.53 -0.81 11.89
C SER A 31 -5.05 -0.92 11.70
N ARG A 32 -5.74 -1.67 12.58
CA ARG A 32 -7.16 -2.02 12.42
C ARG A 32 -7.99 -1.60 13.62
N GLU A 33 -8.85 -0.60 13.45
CA GLU A 33 -9.71 -0.07 14.51
C GLU A 33 -10.68 -1.12 15.08
N GLU A 34 -11.05 -2.11 14.26
CA GLU A 34 -11.95 -3.20 14.65
C GLU A 34 -11.37 -4.10 15.76
N LEU A 35 -10.07 -3.99 16.04
CA LEU A 35 -9.39 -4.70 17.13
C LEU A 35 -9.46 -3.98 18.48
N GLU A 36 -10.04 -2.77 18.55
CA GLU A 36 -10.14 -2.01 19.80
C GLU A 36 -10.70 -2.82 20.97
N PRO A 37 -11.83 -3.56 20.83
CA PRO A 37 -12.40 -4.28 21.97
C PRO A 37 -11.45 -5.34 22.55
N LEU A 38 -10.74 -6.08 21.68
CA LEU A 38 -9.76 -7.07 22.10
C LEU A 38 -8.55 -6.42 22.79
N PHE A 39 -8.00 -5.38 22.17
CA PHE A 39 -6.80 -4.71 22.68
C PHE A 39 -7.06 -4.03 24.03
N LYS A 40 -8.23 -3.39 24.18
CA LYS A 40 -8.67 -2.81 25.46
C LYS A 40 -8.91 -3.87 26.53
N SER A 41 -9.49 -5.01 26.15
CA SER A 41 -9.69 -6.14 27.06
C SER A 41 -8.35 -6.67 27.58
N TRP A 42 -7.41 -7.00 26.69
CA TRP A 42 -6.07 -7.46 27.08
C TRP A 42 -5.32 -6.42 27.90
N GLY A 43 -5.38 -5.15 27.50
CA GLY A 43 -4.75 -4.06 28.25
C GLY A 43 -5.33 -3.88 29.66
N SER A 44 -6.60 -4.21 29.89
CA SER A 44 -7.19 -4.21 31.25
C SER A 44 -6.57 -5.28 32.15
N HIS A 45 -6.11 -6.40 31.58
CA HIS A 45 -5.36 -7.42 32.32
C HIS A 45 -3.95 -6.92 32.65
N VAL A 46 -3.28 -6.26 31.71
CA VAL A 46 -1.96 -5.66 31.93
C VAL A 46 -2.03 -4.61 33.05
N GLN A 47 -3.04 -3.74 33.03
CA GLN A 47 -3.23 -2.67 34.01
C GLN A 47 -3.40 -3.18 35.45
N LYS A 48 -3.92 -4.41 35.64
CA LYS A 48 -4.00 -5.06 36.96
C LYS A 48 -2.62 -5.45 37.50
N ILE A 49 -1.65 -5.67 36.61
CA ILE A 49 -0.27 -6.06 36.96
C ILE A 49 0.63 -4.81 37.05
N ASP A 50 0.35 -3.77 36.27
CA ASP A 50 1.11 -2.52 36.26
C ASP A 50 0.20 -1.31 35.99
N SER A 51 -0.01 -0.47 36.99
CA SER A 51 -0.84 0.74 36.87
C SER A 51 -0.21 1.82 35.99
N GLY A 52 1.09 1.72 35.67
CA GLY A 52 1.76 2.56 34.69
C GLY A 52 1.30 2.30 33.25
N PHE A 53 0.69 1.14 32.98
CA PHE A 53 0.03 0.87 31.71
C PHE A 53 -1.40 1.44 31.74
N VAL A 54 -1.61 2.61 31.11
CA VAL A 54 -2.90 3.32 31.17
C VAL A 54 -3.96 2.77 30.21
N ASN A 55 -3.66 1.67 29.51
CA ASN A 55 -4.55 1.02 28.54
C ASN A 55 -4.97 1.96 27.39
N MET A 56 -4.02 2.75 26.89
CA MET A 56 -4.22 3.52 25.66
C MET A 56 -4.47 2.58 24.46
N PHE A 57 -5.28 3.04 23.51
CA PHE A 57 -5.47 2.38 22.24
C PHE A 57 -5.25 3.38 21.12
N LEU A 58 -4.51 2.98 20.09
CA LEU A 58 -4.33 3.77 18.87
C LEU A 58 -4.59 2.87 17.65
N ALA A 59 -5.50 3.32 16.79
CA ALA A 59 -5.72 2.74 15.48
C ALA A 59 -5.05 3.58 14.40
N GLY A 60 -4.24 2.95 13.55
CA GLY A 60 -3.54 3.60 12.45
C GLY A 60 -2.26 2.85 12.08
N ALA A 61 -1.74 3.17 10.91
CA ALA A 61 -0.44 2.68 10.45
C ALA A 61 0.35 3.83 9.83
N SER A 62 1.67 3.73 9.89
CA SER A 62 2.58 4.70 9.27
C SER A 62 3.30 4.06 8.09
N LEU A 63 4.06 4.87 7.37
CA LEU A 63 4.97 4.40 6.33
C LEU A 63 6.40 4.39 6.87
N HIS A 64 7.29 3.71 6.15
CA HIS A 64 8.75 3.70 6.35
C HIS A 64 9.24 2.91 7.57
N SER A 65 8.52 1.87 8.00
CA SER A 65 9.01 0.91 9.00
C SER A 65 8.67 -0.54 8.56
N ASP A 66 9.15 -1.53 9.28
CA ASP A 66 9.12 -2.95 8.87
C ASP A 66 7.73 -3.57 8.75
N HIS A 67 6.72 -2.92 9.32
CA HIS A 67 5.33 -3.31 9.18
C HIS A 67 4.73 -2.98 7.80
N GLN A 68 5.29 -2.00 7.08
CA GLN A 68 4.73 -1.51 5.82
C GLN A 68 4.50 -2.63 4.78
N PRO A 69 5.43 -3.56 4.51
CA PRO A 69 5.21 -4.64 3.54
C PRO A 69 4.06 -5.59 3.92
N PHE A 70 3.80 -5.78 5.21
CA PHE A 70 2.70 -6.63 5.70
C PHE A 70 1.36 -5.89 5.56
N MET A 71 1.33 -4.63 5.99
CA MET A 71 0.16 -3.76 5.84
C MET A 71 -0.28 -3.66 4.37
N LEU A 72 0.67 -3.47 3.45
CA LEU A 72 0.39 -3.41 2.00
C LEU A 72 -0.20 -4.72 1.43
N GLN A 73 -0.03 -5.83 2.15
CA GLN A 73 -0.63 -7.12 1.79
C GLN A 73 -1.94 -7.39 2.55
N GLY A 74 -2.45 -6.40 3.29
CA GLY A 74 -3.68 -6.50 4.08
C GLY A 74 -3.52 -7.28 5.38
N ILE A 75 -2.29 -7.60 5.80
CA ILE A 75 -2.02 -8.26 7.08
C ILE A 75 -2.09 -7.20 8.19
N PRO A 76 -2.93 -7.40 9.23
CA PRO A 76 -2.98 -6.48 10.36
C PRO A 76 -1.62 -6.38 11.05
N THR A 77 -1.20 -5.15 11.34
CA THR A 77 0.04 -4.84 12.07
C THR A 77 -0.25 -4.08 13.36
N GLY A 78 0.66 -4.11 14.32
CA GLY A 78 0.51 -3.37 15.59
C GLY A 78 1.70 -3.49 16.53
N GLY A 79 1.55 -2.98 17.75
CA GLY A 79 2.63 -2.97 18.75
C GLY A 79 2.27 -2.15 19.99
N GLY A 80 3.28 -1.52 20.59
CA GLY A 80 3.09 -0.58 21.70
C GLY A 80 2.48 0.75 21.25
N ALA A 81 1.76 1.43 22.15
CA ALA A 81 1.22 2.78 21.94
C ALA A 81 1.62 3.72 23.08
N GLY A 82 1.65 5.03 22.80
CA GLY A 82 1.80 6.07 23.83
C GLY A 82 3.16 6.11 24.53
N GLY A 83 4.14 5.39 24.00
CA GLY A 83 5.52 5.43 24.47
C GLY A 83 6.19 6.78 24.20
N ARG A 84 7.25 7.08 24.96
CA ARG A 84 8.06 8.29 24.77
C ARG A 84 9.52 7.93 24.70
N LEU A 85 10.24 8.59 23.80
CA LEU A 85 11.69 8.47 23.70
C LEU A 85 12.37 9.02 24.97
N PRO A 86 13.24 8.24 25.64
CA PRO A 86 13.85 8.65 26.89
C PRO A 86 14.99 9.65 26.66
N ASN A 87 15.42 10.33 27.73
CA ASN A 87 16.66 11.11 27.78
C ASN A 87 16.85 12.13 26.63
N ASN A 88 15.75 12.72 26.14
CA ASN A 88 15.76 13.63 24.99
C ASN A 88 16.51 13.04 23.78
N SER A 89 16.25 11.78 23.47
CA SER A 89 16.93 11.05 22.39
C SER A 89 16.43 11.39 20.99
N GLY A 90 15.21 11.93 20.85
CA GLY A 90 14.62 12.28 19.55
C GLY A 90 15.53 13.11 18.62
N PRO A 91 16.20 14.18 19.09
CA PRO A 91 17.14 14.97 18.27
C PRO A 91 18.35 14.19 17.73
N TYR A 92 18.67 13.03 18.30
CA TYR A 92 19.81 12.22 17.89
C TYR A 92 19.44 11.09 16.92
N TYR A 93 18.16 10.97 16.54
CA TYR A 93 17.71 9.98 15.58
C TYR A 93 18.51 10.04 14.27
N HIS A 94 19.04 8.89 13.82
CA HIS A 94 19.94 8.78 12.66
C HIS A 94 21.22 9.64 12.73
N SER A 95 21.75 9.87 13.93
CA SER A 95 23.03 10.57 14.12
C SER A 95 24.02 9.71 14.91
N ASP A 96 25.31 10.05 14.84
CA ASP A 96 26.36 9.44 15.67
C ASP A 96 26.14 9.64 17.18
N GLY A 97 25.23 10.54 17.56
CA GLY A 97 24.82 10.74 18.95
C GLY A 97 23.80 9.73 19.45
N ASP A 98 23.26 8.86 18.59
CA ASP A 98 22.34 7.78 18.97
C ASP A 98 23.10 6.64 19.67
N VAL A 99 23.40 6.85 20.95
CA VAL A 99 24.25 5.99 21.76
C VAL A 99 23.54 5.48 23.01
N PHE A 100 24.01 4.36 23.56
CA PHE A 100 23.39 3.66 24.70
C PHE A 100 23.06 4.52 25.93
N LYS A 101 23.78 5.63 26.18
CA LYS A 101 23.49 6.54 27.30
C LYS A 101 22.09 7.18 27.21
N LEU A 102 21.51 7.20 26.01
CA LEU A 102 20.19 7.76 25.75
C LEU A 102 19.06 6.77 26.06
N VAL A 103 19.39 5.49 26.23
CA VAL A 103 18.43 4.43 26.53
C VAL A 103 18.03 4.47 28.02
N ASP A 104 16.76 4.16 28.30
CA ASP A 104 16.27 3.95 29.66
C ASP A 104 15.98 2.45 29.88
N GLU A 105 16.62 1.86 30.89
CA GLU A 105 16.51 0.41 31.16
C GLU A 105 15.08 0.02 31.55
N GLN A 106 14.38 0.84 32.34
CA GLN A 106 13.02 0.53 32.77
C GLN A 106 12.03 0.63 31.61
N GLY A 107 12.21 1.62 30.73
CA GLY A 107 11.43 1.77 29.51
C GLY A 107 11.58 0.59 28.57
N LEU A 108 12.81 0.08 28.38
CA LEU A 108 13.06 -1.15 27.64
C LEU A 108 12.38 -2.36 28.28
N LYS A 109 12.50 -2.53 29.60
CA LYS A 109 11.82 -3.61 30.33
C LYS A 109 10.31 -3.55 30.12
N ASN A 110 9.71 -2.36 30.17
CA ASN A 110 8.30 -2.16 29.91
C ASN A 110 7.92 -2.50 28.47
N THR A 111 8.73 -2.09 27.48
CA THR A 111 8.52 -2.48 26.07
C THR A 111 8.50 -4.00 25.91
N VAL A 112 9.50 -4.70 26.45
CA VAL A 112 9.58 -6.16 26.35
C VAL A 112 8.41 -6.82 27.07
N ARG A 113 8.10 -6.37 28.29
CA ARG A 113 7.03 -6.93 29.13
C ARG A 113 5.66 -6.80 28.46
N TYR A 114 5.29 -5.59 28.05
CA TYR A 114 3.98 -5.34 27.45
C TYR A 114 3.89 -5.93 26.04
N GLY A 115 4.99 -5.88 25.28
CA GLY A 115 5.07 -6.56 23.98
C GLY A 115 4.88 -8.07 24.08
N ALA A 116 5.51 -8.72 25.08
CA ALA A 116 5.34 -10.15 25.33
C ALA A 116 3.90 -10.49 25.76
N MET A 117 3.27 -9.66 26.60
CA MET A 117 1.86 -9.83 26.97
C MET A 117 0.93 -9.74 25.76
N LEU A 118 1.17 -8.78 24.86
CA LEU A 118 0.40 -8.66 23.62
C LEU A 118 0.62 -9.85 22.69
N ALA A 119 1.88 -10.27 22.50
CA ALA A 119 2.21 -11.44 21.68
C ALA A 119 1.56 -12.72 22.22
N TYR A 120 1.55 -12.89 23.55
CA TYR A 120 0.86 -14.00 24.20
C TYR A 120 -0.66 -13.93 23.99
N ALA A 121 -1.27 -12.75 24.15
CA ALA A 121 -2.71 -12.60 23.93
C ALA A 121 -3.10 -12.89 22.48
N LEU A 122 -2.32 -12.40 21.52
CA LEU A 122 -2.51 -12.67 20.08
C LEU A 122 -2.33 -14.15 19.73
N SER A 123 -1.45 -14.89 20.41
CA SER A 123 -1.25 -16.32 20.15
C SER A 123 -2.31 -17.22 20.80
N ASN A 124 -3.04 -16.72 21.80
CA ASN A 124 -4.06 -17.48 22.54
C ASN A 124 -5.50 -17.05 22.22
N VAL A 125 -5.70 -16.00 21.41
CA VAL A 125 -7.03 -15.63 20.96
C VAL A 125 -7.57 -16.68 19.99
N GLU A 126 -8.84 -17.07 20.15
CA GLU A 126 -9.49 -18.04 19.27
C GLU A 126 -9.49 -17.60 17.80
N ALA A 127 -9.78 -16.31 17.56
CA ALA A 127 -9.74 -15.71 16.25
C ALA A 127 -9.42 -14.21 16.32
N ILE A 128 -8.60 -13.75 15.40
CA ILE A 128 -8.43 -12.31 15.15
C ILE A 128 -9.60 -11.89 14.23
N PRO A 129 -10.46 -10.94 14.63
CA PRO A 129 -11.68 -10.58 13.90
C PRO A 129 -11.43 -9.82 12.58
N VAL A 130 -10.15 -9.58 12.25
CA VAL A 130 -9.71 -8.93 11.03
C VAL A 130 -8.68 -9.82 10.35
N ALA A 131 -8.78 -9.91 9.03
CA ALA A 131 -7.86 -10.64 8.20
C ALA A 131 -7.64 -9.90 6.88
N ARG A 132 -6.66 -10.37 6.12
CA ARG A 132 -6.47 -10.01 4.72
C ARG A 132 -7.77 -10.24 3.95
N MET A 133 -8.20 -9.25 3.19
CA MET A 133 -9.41 -9.35 2.38
C MET A 133 -9.13 -10.15 1.11
N THR A 134 -10.01 -11.09 0.82
CA THR A 134 -10.08 -11.76 -0.49
C THR A 134 -10.57 -10.78 -1.57
N GLU A 135 -10.35 -11.11 -2.84
CA GLU A 135 -10.87 -10.34 -3.98
C GLU A 135 -12.40 -10.12 -3.88
N GLY A 136 -13.15 -11.14 -3.47
CA GLY A 136 -14.59 -11.03 -3.27
C GLY A 136 -14.98 -10.09 -2.12
N GLN A 137 -14.20 -10.04 -1.04
CA GLN A 137 -14.41 -9.07 0.04
C GLN A 137 -14.04 -7.65 -0.39
N ILE A 138 -12.97 -7.48 -1.17
CA ILE A 138 -12.58 -6.19 -1.75
C ILE A 138 -13.67 -5.68 -2.69
N LYS A 139 -14.25 -6.57 -3.51
CA LYS A 139 -15.40 -6.25 -4.36
C LYS A 139 -16.58 -5.75 -3.53
N LYS A 140 -16.96 -6.45 -2.46
CA LYS A 140 -18.07 -6.01 -1.58
C LYS A 140 -17.79 -4.65 -0.93
N PHE A 141 -16.55 -4.39 -0.53
CA PHE A 141 -16.15 -3.10 0.02
C PHE A 141 -16.28 -1.97 -1.00
N LEU A 142 -15.83 -2.18 -2.25
CA LEU A 142 -16.06 -1.25 -3.35
C LEU A 142 -17.56 -1.05 -3.61
N GLU A 143 -18.33 -2.14 -3.71
CA GLU A 143 -19.78 -2.07 -3.95
C GLU A 143 -20.52 -1.27 -2.87
N ALA A 144 -20.05 -1.32 -1.62
CA ALA A 144 -20.57 -0.56 -0.49
C ALA A 144 -20.12 0.92 -0.45
N GLY A 145 -19.40 1.40 -1.46
CA GLY A 145 -18.95 2.80 -1.54
C GLY A 145 -17.51 3.04 -1.09
N GLY A 146 -16.75 1.97 -0.83
CA GLY A 146 -15.34 2.07 -0.48
C GLY A 146 -14.45 2.53 -1.66
N THR A 147 -13.25 2.99 -1.32
CA THR A 147 -12.21 3.36 -2.28
C THR A 147 -11.03 2.41 -2.16
N VAL A 148 -10.60 1.82 -3.27
CA VAL A 148 -9.43 0.95 -3.34
C VAL A 148 -8.39 1.58 -4.25
N VAL A 149 -7.15 1.65 -3.78
CA VAL A 149 -6.00 2.13 -4.55
C VAL A 149 -5.07 0.95 -4.82
N THR A 150 -4.69 0.76 -6.08
CA THR A 150 -3.78 -0.29 -6.53
C THR A 150 -2.60 0.32 -7.28
N ILE A 151 -1.41 -0.23 -7.05
CA ILE A 151 -0.14 0.21 -7.62
C ILE A 151 0.62 -1.00 -8.17
N GLY A 152 1.28 -0.85 -9.32
CA GLY A 152 2.07 -1.94 -9.89
C GLY A 152 1.20 -3.13 -10.28
N ASN A 153 1.70 -4.33 -10.01
CA ASN A 153 0.98 -5.58 -10.31
C ASN A 153 -0.33 -5.78 -9.54
N SER A 154 -0.56 -5.06 -8.44
CA SER A 154 -1.84 -5.15 -7.72
C SER A 154 -3.03 -4.62 -8.54
N THR A 155 -2.77 -3.83 -9.59
CA THR A 155 -3.77 -3.34 -10.53
C THR A 155 -4.47 -4.45 -11.33
N ASN A 156 -3.90 -5.67 -11.37
CA ASN A 156 -4.56 -6.85 -11.94
C ASN A 156 -5.91 -7.14 -11.28
N LEU A 157 -6.15 -6.66 -10.06
CA LEU A 157 -7.47 -6.68 -9.40
C LEU A 157 -8.60 -6.18 -10.32
N ALA A 158 -8.31 -5.23 -11.23
CA ALA A 158 -9.27 -4.75 -12.22
C ALA A 158 -9.90 -5.88 -13.05
N TYR A 159 -9.10 -6.88 -13.44
CA TYR A 159 -9.58 -8.05 -14.19
C TYR A 159 -10.48 -8.94 -13.33
N HIS A 160 -10.11 -9.18 -12.06
CA HIS A 160 -10.91 -9.95 -11.11
C HIS A 160 -12.25 -9.28 -10.78
N LEU A 161 -12.29 -7.95 -10.85
CA LEU A 161 -13.50 -7.15 -10.66
C LEU A 161 -14.34 -7.01 -11.93
N ASN A 162 -13.91 -7.58 -13.07
CA ASN A 162 -14.51 -7.40 -14.39
C ASN A 162 -14.65 -5.93 -14.80
N VAL A 163 -13.70 -5.09 -14.37
CA VAL A 163 -13.60 -3.71 -14.89
C VAL A 163 -13.36 -3.81 -16.40
N PRO A 164 -14.06 -3.01 -17.23
CA PRO A 164 -13.99 -3.09 -18.69
C PRO A 164 -12.66 -2.50 -19.23
N VAL A 165 -11.57 -3.17 -18.91
CA VAL A 165 -10.21 -2.94 -19.40
C VAL A 165 -9.59 -4.24 -19.89
N SER A 166 -8.67 -4.17 -20.84
CA SER A 166 -7.82 -5.27 -21.28
C SER A 166 -6.34 -4.93 -21.15
N ASN A 167 -5.47 -5.93 -21.27
CA ASN A 167 -4.02 -5.70 -21.30
C ASN A 167 -3.64 -5.02 -22.63
N ALA A 168 -2.85 -3.95 -22.59
CA ALA A 168 -2.38 -3.26 -23.80
C ALA A 168 -1.15 -3.91 -24.43
N LEU A 169 -0.39 -4.67 -23.65
CA LEU A 169 0.90 -5.27 -24.01
C LEU A 169 0.71 -6.71 -24.49
N THR A 170 -0.12 -6.86 -25.51
CA THR A 170 -0.51 -8.14 -26.08
C THR A 170 -0.31 -8.17 -27.59
N GLU A 171 -0.23 -9.37 -28.14
CA GLU A 171 -0.28 -9.62 -29.57
C GLU A 171 -1.23 -10.76 -29.90
N MET A 172 -1.75 -10.74 -31.14
CA MET A 172 -2.53 -11.86 -31.67
C MET A 172 -1.56 -12.95 -32.14
N SER A 173 -1.65 -14.13 -31.52
CA SER A 173 -0.86 -15.30 -31.88
C SER A 173 -1.79 -16.51 -31.97
N GLY A 174 -1.93 -17.08 -33.18
CA GLY A 174 -2.83 -18.22 -33.43
C GLY A 174 -4.31 -17.90 -33.18
N GLY A 175 -4.75 -16.65 -33.42
CA GLY A 175 -6.14 -16.22 -33.22
C GLY A 175 -6.50 -15.91 -31.76
N GLN A 176 -5.54 -16.01 -30.82
CA GLN A 176 -5.71 -15.65 -29.42
C GLN A 176 -4.82 -14.48 -29.06
N GLU A 177 -5.32 -13.60 -28.20
CA GLU A 177 -4.54 -12.53 -27.60
C GLU A 177 -3.60 -13.12 -26.53
N ARG A 178 -2.31 -12.82 -26.63
CA ARG A 178 -1.28 -13.29 -25.69
C ARG A 178 -0.38 -12.13 -25.27
N PRO A 179 0.18 -12.13 -24.05
CA PRO A 179 1.18 -11.13 -23.66
C PRO A 179 2.34 -11.08 -24.65
N LEU A 180 2.87 -9.89 -24.90
CA LEU A 180 4.06 -9.71 -25.72
C LEU A 180 5.23 -10.50 -25.12
N PRO A 181 5.95 -11.30 -25.91
CA PRO A 181 7.13 -12.02 -25.44
C PRO A 181 8.27 -11.04 -25.13
N GLY A 182 9.17 -11.44 -24.22
CA GLY A 182 10.26 -10.57 -23.73
C GLY A 182 11.21 -10.10 -24.83
N GLU A 183 11.33 -10.85 -25.91
CA GLU A 183 12.11 -10.49 -27.11
C GLU A 183 11.49 -9.32 -27.88
N LYS A 184 10.20 -9.04 -27.70
CA LYS A 184 9.48 -7.92 -28.34
C LYS A 184 9.31 -6.73 -27.41
N PHE A 185 9.07 -6.99 -26.12
CA PHE A 185 8.84 -5.94 -25.13
C PHE A 185 9.54 -6.28 -23.82
N TYR A 186 10.49 -5.43 -23.42
CA TYR A 186 11.14 -5.55 -22.12
C TYR A 186 11.63 -4.18 -21.67
N ILE A 187 10.99 -3.69 -20.61
CA ILE A 187 11.36 -2.45 -19.93
C ILE A 187 11.54 -2.79 -18.45
N PRO A 188 12.77 -3.08 -18.01
CA PRO A 188 13.06 -3.19 -16.59
C PRO A 188 12.99 -1.79 -15.97
N GLY A 189 12.89 -1.71 -14.64
CA GLY A 189 12.94 -0.48 -13.85
C GLY A 189 13.59 0.73 -14.53
N SER A 190 12.77 1.58 -15.15
CA SER A 190 13.16 2.73 -15.99
C SER A 190 12.22 3.91 -15.76
N ILE A 191 12.67 5.10 -16.14
CA ILE A 191 11.85 6.32 -16.07
C ILE A 191 11.23 6.58 -17.43
N LEU A 192 9.89 6.59 -17.48
CA LEU A 192 9.11 6.85 -18.69
C LEU A 192 8.27 8.12 -18.51
N SER A 193 8.03 8.85 -19.59
CA SER A 193 7.14 10.00 -19.61
C SER A 193 5.72 9.57 -20.00
N VAL A 194 4.73 10.08 -19.27
CA VAL A 194 3.30 9.90 -19.53
C VAL A 194 2.62 11.25 -19.66
N SER A 195 1.54 11.29 -20.43
CA SER A 195 0.53 12.35 -20.34
C SER A 195 -0.37 12.09 -19.13
N VAL A 196 -0.84 13.17 -18.50
CA VAL A 196 -1.69 13.13 -17.32
C VAL A 196 -2.88 14.06 -17.54
N ASP A 197 -4.07 13.59 -17.19
CA ASP A 197 -5.24 14.47 -17.08
C ASP A 197 -5.23 15.19 -15.73
N SER A 198 -4.54 16.33 -15.69
CA SER A 198 -4.41 17.16 -14.49
C SER A 198 -5.72 17.86 -14.07
N THR A 199 -6.82 17.68 -14.81
CA THR A 199 -8.14 18.22 -14.44
C THR A 199 -8.86 17.32 -13.43
N GLN A 200 -8.49 16.05 -13.36
CA GLN A 200 -9.05 15.10 -12.40
C GLN A 200 -8.49 15.34 -10.99
N THR A 201 -9.33 15.12 -9.97
CA THR A 201 -8.95 15.16 -8.54
C THR A 201 -7.76 14.26 -8.26
N ALA A 202 -7.72 13.09 -8.90
CA ALA A 202 -6.65 12.11 -8.76
C ALA A 202 -5.26 12.65 -9.11
N ALA A 203 -5.19 13.60 -10.04
CA ALA A 203 -3.95 14.19 -10.53
C ALA A 203 -3.80 15.67 -10.14
N TRP A 204 -4.51 16.15 -9.10
CA TRP A 204 -4.39 17.52 -8.65
C TRP A 204 -2.95 17.90 -8.29
N GLY A 205 -2.58 19.11 -8.70
CA GLY A 205 -1.23 19.65 -8.52
C GLY A 205 -0.17 19.02 -9.44
N MET A 206 -0.54 18.14 -10.37
CA MET A 206 0.35 17.63 -11.41
C MET A 206 0.24 18.49 -12.69
N GLY A 207 1.30 18.49 -13.50
CA GLY A 207 1.23 19.02 -14.86
C GLY A 207 0.59 18.02 -15.82
N SER A 208 0.36 18.42 -17.07
CA SER A 208 -0.18 17.55 -18.13
C SER A 208 0.79 16.46 -18.61
N LYS A 209 2.02 16.45 -18.09
CA LYS A 209 3.02 15.41 -18.27
C LYS A 209 3.67 15.08 -16.92
N ALA A 210 4.01 13.81 -16.73
CA ALA A 210 4.76 13.34 -15.58
C ALA A 210 5.77 12.28 -16.01
N ASP A 211 6.82 12.11 -15.21
CA ASP A 211 7.74 11.00 -15.37
C ASP A 211 7.45 9.96 -14.27
N VAL A 212 7.35 8.70 -14.66
CA VAL A 212 6.93 7.57 -13.82
C VAL A 212 8.00 6.48 -13.81
N TYR A 213 8.13 5.76 -12.69
CA TYR A 213 8.95 4.56 -12.63
C TYR A 213 8.16 3.37 -13.19
N PHE A 214 8.67 2.76 -14.24
CA PHE A 214 8.07 1.61 -14.92
C PHE A 214 8.97 0.39 -14.73
N ASP A 215 8.44 -0.69 -14.16
CA ASP A 215 9.18 -1.93 -13.93
C ASP A 215 8.32 -3.12 -14.37
N ALA A 216 8.37 -3.45 -15.66
CA ALA A 216 7.46 -4.40 -16.30
C ALA A 216 5.98 -4.18 -15.90
N SER A 217 5.61 -2.91 -15.70
CA SER A 217 4.35 -2.52 -15.07
C SER A 217 3.13 -2.78 -15.99
N PRO A 218 1.94 -3.08 -15.43
CA PRO A 218 0.72 -3.23 -16.21
C PRO A 218 0.36 -1.96 -17.00
N VAL A 219 -0.13 -2.17 -18.23
CA VAL A 219 -0.63 -1.11 -19.12
C VAL A 219 -1.94 -1.58 -19.72
N PHE A 220 -2.92 -0.68 -19.82
CA PHE A 220 -4.30 -1.04 -20.08
C PHE A 220 -4.82 -0.45 -21.38
N ARG A 221 -5.78 -1.14 -21.99
CA ARG A 221 -6.72 -0.55 -22.95
C ARG A 221 -8.08 -0.49 -22.27
N ILE A 222 -8.71 0.69 -22.28
CA ILE A 222 -10.08 0.84 -21.79
C ILE A 222 -11.03 0.50 -22.92
N LEU A 223 -12.04 -0.32 -22.66
CA LEU A 223 -13.02 -0.68 -23.68
C LEU A 223 -13.84 0.57 -24.08
N PRO A 224 -14.09 0.83 -25.38
CA PRO A 224 -14.69 2.09 -25.85
C PRO A 224 -16.00 2.48 -25.15
N GLN A 225 -16.88 1.50 -24.89
CA GLN A 225 -18.14 1.72 -24.20
C GLN A 225 -17.97 2.23 -22.76
N ALA A 226 -16.90 1.82 -22.07
CA ALA A 226 -16.63 2.22 -20.70
C ALA A 226 -16.16 3.67 -20.61
N VAL A 227 -15.43 4.13 -21.64
CA VAL A 227 -15.04 5.54 -21.78
C VAL A 227 -16.28 6.42 -22.00
N VAL A 228 -17.15 6.02 -22.95
CA VAL A 228 -18.37 6.78 -23.28
C VAL A 228 -19.30 6.91 -22.08
N LYS A 229 -19.47 5.82 -21.31
CA LYS A 229 -20.30 5.83 -20.10
C LYS A 229 -19.61 6.42 -18.87
N ARG A 230 -18.34 6.83 -18.98
CA ARG A 230 -17.50 7.28 -17.85
C ARG A 230 -17.41 6.27 -16.70
N GLU A 231 -17.59 4.99 -17.01
CA GLU A 231 -17.41 3.88 -16.07
C GLU A 231 -15.93 3.71 -15.72
N VAL A 232 -15.05 3.97 -16.70
CA VAL A 232 -13.59 3.98 -16.55
C VAL A 232 -13.04 5.23 -17.21
N GLN A 233 -12.22 5.98 -16.48
CA GLN A 233 -11.64 7.24 -16.92
C GLN A 233 -10.11 7.16 -16.82
N PRO A 234 -9.37 7.42 -17.92
CA PRO A 234 -7.90 7.40 -17.88
C PRO A 234 -7.39 8.60 -17.07
N ILE A 235 -6.44 8.36 -16.16
CA ILE A 235 -5.72 9.40 -15.40
C ILE A 235 -4.39 9.71 -16.09
N ALA A 236 -3.69 8.68 -16.58
CA ALA A 236 -2.42 8.82 -17.27
C ALA A 236 -2.26 7.81 -18.41
N TRP A 237 -1.59 8.19 -19.49
CA TRP A 237 -1.36 7.35 -20.66
C TRP A 237 -0.05 7.71 -21.38
N PHE A 238 0.48 6.78 -22.16
CA PHE A 238 1.66 7.02 -22.98
C PHE A 238 1.26 7.67 -24.30
N SER A 239 1.59 8.94 -24.48
CA SER A 239 1.24 9.72 -25.67
C SER A 239 2.33 9.76 -26.75
N SER A 240 3.42 8.99 -26.57
CA SER A 240 4.59 8.98 -27.43
C SER A 240 5.10 7.56 -27.64
N VAL A 241 5.55 7.27 -28.87
CA VAL A 241 6.24 6.01 -29.24
C VAL A 241 7.66 5.93 -28.66
N LYS A 242 8.16 7.03 -28.08
CA LYS A 242 9.45 7.13 -27.40
C LYS A 242 9.28 7.72 -26.00
N PRO A 243 8.63 7.01 -25.04
CA PRO A 243 8.40 7.54 -23.71
C PRO A 243 9.65 7.50 -22.81
N LEU A 244 10.72 6.78 -23.18
CA LEU A 244 11.90 6.63 -22.33
C LEU A 244 12.57 7.98 -22.02
N ARG A 245 12.77 8.24 -20.73
CA ARG A 245 13.56 9.37 -20.20
C ARG A 245 14.93 8.92 -19.70
N SER A 246 14.98 7.79 -19.00
CA SER A 246 16.19 7.23 -18.40
C SER A 246 16.04 5.73 -18.17
N GLY A 247 17.13 4.98 -18.30
CA GLY A 247 17.14 3.52 -18.18
C GLY A 247 17.15 2.81 -19.53
N TRP A 248 16.49 1.67 -19.60
CA TRP A 248 16.45 0.80 -20.77
C TRP A 248 15.01 0.49 -21.17
N ALA A 249 14.67 0.69 -22.44
CA ALA A 249 13.33 0.33 -22.90
C ALA A 249 13.34 -0.29 -24.30
N TRP A 250 13.22 -1.62 -24.32
CA TRP A 250 13.06 -2.41 -25.53
C TRP A 250 11.57 -2.54 -25.87
N GLY A 251 11.21 -2.25 -27.13
CA GLY A 251 9.82 -2.33 -27.58
C GLY A 251 8.91 -1.19 -27.10
N GLN A 252 9.45 -0.07 -26.60
CA GLN A 252 8.65 1.02 -26.00
C GLN A 252 7.55 1.61 -26.90
N ALA A 253 7.62 1.42 -28.22
CA ALA A 253 6.57 1.84 -29.15
C ALA A 253 5.23 1.11 -28.90
N TYR A 254 5.24 -0.10 -28.34
CA TYR A 254 4.03 -0.84 -27.96
C TYR A 254 3.24 -0.14 -26.84
N LEU A 255 3.85 0.82 -26.12
CA LEU A 255 3.16 1.59 -25.10
C LEU A 255 2.25 2.67 -25.66
N GLN A 256 2.43 3.08 -26.92
CA GLN A 256 1.66 4.19 -27.51
C GLN A 256 0.15 3.99 -27.31
N ASP A 257 -0.50 5.03 -26.80
CA ASP A 257 -1.92 5.10 -26.44
C ASP A 257 -2.35 4.15 -25.32
N GLY A 258 -1.43 3.39 -24.73
CA GLY A 258 -1.64 2.56 -23.56
C GLY A 258 -1.90 3.41 -22.32
N VAL A 259 -2.93 3.02 -21.56
CA VAL A 259 -3.32 3.67 -20.32
C VAL A 259 -2.45 3.17 -19.18
N ALA A 260 -1.70 4.08 -18.57
CA ALA A 260 -0.82 3.79 -17.43
C ALA A 260 -1.56 3.88 -16.10
N ALA A 261 -2.60 4.71 -16.01
CA ALA A 261 -3.44 4.82 -14.82
C ALA A 261 -4.88 5.16 -15.17
N PHE A 262 -5.83 4.66 -14.39
CA PHE A 262 -7.26 4.96 -14.54
C PHE A 262 -8.01 4.90 -13.21
N VAL A 263 -9.18 5.52 -13.19
CA VAL A 263 -10.20 5.33 -12.15
C VAL A 263 -11.42 4.63 -12.74
N ALA A 264 -11.96 3.65 -12.01
CA ALA A 264 -13.16 2.92 -12.39
C ALA A 264 -14.23 2.98 -11.30
N ASN A 265 -15.49 3.06 -11.69
CA ASN A 265 -16.62 2.89 -10.77
C ASN A 265 -16.88 1.38 -10.57
N VAL A 266 -16.98 0.94 -9.32
CA VAL A 266 -17.33 -0.44 -8.97
C VAL A 266 -18.44 -0.40 -7.91
N GLY A 267 -19.68 -0.66 -8.34
CA GLY A 267 -20.86 -0.39 -7.52
C GLY A 267 -20.92 1.10 -7.13
N ALA A 268 -21.04 1.39 -5.83
CA ALA A 268 -21.03 2.77 -5.32
C ALA A 268 -19.61 3.33 -5.10
N GLY A 269 -18.57 2.50 -5.20
CA GLY A 269 -17.19 2.85 -4.86
C GLY A 269 -16.29 3.12 -6.06
N LYS A 270 -15.00 3.32 -5.76
CA LYS A 270 -13.96 3.74 -6.71
C LYS A 270 -12.75 2.81 -6.64
N LEU A 271 -12.31 2.31 -7.79
CA LEU A 271 -11.02 1.65 -7.95
C LEU A 271 -10.05 2.60 -8.67
N PHE A 272 -8.97 2.97 -8.01
CA PHE A 272 -7.84 3.66 -8.64
C PHE A 272 -6.75 2.64 -8.97
N ALA A 273 -6.36 2.58 -10.24
CA ALA A 273 -5.33 1.68 -10.73
C ALA A 273 -4.19 2.47 -11.33
N PHE A 274 -3.01 2.37 -10.69
CA PHE A 274 -1.76 2.98 -11.14
C PHE A 274 -0.81 1.86 -11.56
N GLY A 275 -0.69 1.61 -12.86
CA GLY A 275 0.20 0.60 -13.40
C GLY A 275 1.67 0.84 -13.00
N PRO A 276 2.23 2.04 -13.22
CA PRO A 276 3.59 2.38 -12.79
C PRO A 276 3.79 2.32 -11.26
N GLU A 277 5.03 2.15 -10.82
CA GLU A 277 5.40 2.09 -9.40
C GLU A 277 5.50 3.50 -8.79
N ILE A 278 4.35 4.14 -8.61
CA ILE A 278 4.24 5.57 -8.25
C ILE A 278 4.82 5.95 -6.88
N THR A 279 5.22 4.97 -6.05
CA THR A 279 5.84 5.16 -4.72
C THR A 279 7.30 4.68 -4.64
N PHE A 280 7.89 4.19 -5.74
CA PHE A 280 9.18 3.52 -5.69
C PHE A 280 10.35 4.47 -5.44
N ARG A 281 11.05 4.26 -4.30
CA ARG A 281 12.35 4.86 -3.91
C ARG A 281 12.47 6.38 -4.13
N ALA A 282 11.35 7.10 -4.11
CA ALA A 282 11.28 8.55 -4.30
C ALA A 282 11.89 9.09 -5.63
N GLN A 283 12.24 8.23 -6.60
CA GLN A 283 12.82 8.68 -7.87
C GLN A 283 11.83 9.54 -8.68
N THR A 284 10.53 9.35 -8.45
CA THR A 284 9.46 10.17 -9.02
C THR A 284 8.68 10.85 -7.91
N HIS A 285 9.31 11.69 -7.09
CA HIS A 285 8.60 12.57 -6.13
C HIS A 285 7.37 13.25 -6.75
N GLY A 286 7.41 13.55 -8.05
CA GLY A 286 6.27 14.10 -8.82
C GLY A 286 5.01 13.22 -8.85
N THR A 287 5.13 11.90 -8.70
CA THR A 287 4.00 10.94 -8.77
C THR A 287 3.37 10.64 -7.41
N PHE A 288 3.97 11.08 -6.30
CA PHE A 288 3.39 10.83 -4.96
C PHE A 288 2.00 11.46 -4.79
N LYS A 289 1.74 12.56 -5.51
CA LYS A 289 0.43 13.22 -5.56
C LYS A 289 -0.67 12.24 -5.98
N LEU A 290 -0.40 11.34 -6.93
CA LEU A 290 -1.36 10.33 -7.37
C LEU A 290 -1.83 9.42 -6.24
N LEU A 291 -0.97 9.10 -5.27
CA LEU A 291 -1.38 8.30 -4.11
C LEU A 291 -2.04 9.20 -3.05
N PHE A 292 -1.41 10.32 -2.70
CA PHE A 292 -1.88 11.16 -1.60
C PHE A 292 -3.25 11.80 -1.88
N ASN A 293 -3.55 12.13 -3.14
CA ASN A 293 -4.85 12.66 -3.53
C ASN A 293 -5.99 11.68 -3.19
N GLU A 294 -5.74 10.36 -3.26
CA GLU A 294 -6.75 9.34 -2.94
C GLU A 294 -6.87 9.03 -1.45
N LEU A 295 -5.86 9.42 -0.66
CA LEU A 295 -5.90 9.31 0.80
C LEU A 295 -6.54 10.54 1.44
N TYR A 296 -6.62 11.65 0.70
CA TYR A 296 -7.35 12.82 1.12
C TYR A 296 -8.85 12.54 1.08
N LYS A 297 -9.49 12.51 2.25
CA LYS A 297 -10.95 12.61 2.33
C LYS A 297 -11.33 14.03 1.89
N TYR A 298 -11.92 14.15 0.71
CA TYR A 298 -12.78 15.30 0.43
C TYR A 298 -13.94 15.20 1.40
N GLY A 299 -13.96 16.07 2.42
CA GLY A 299 -15.09 16.14 3.34
C GLY A 299 -16.37 16.29 2.54
N ASN A 300 -17.30 15.35 2.71
CA ASN A 300 -18.70 15.57 2.43
C ASN A 300 -19.35 16.11 3.69
#